data_AF-A0A7X7X8G1-F1
#
_entry.id   AF-A0A7X7X8G1-F1
#
_cell.length_a   1.000
_cell.length_b   1.000
_cell.length_c   1.000
_cell.angle_alpha   90.00
_cell.angle_beta   90.00
_cell.angle_gamma   90.00
#
_symmetry.space_group_name_H-M   'P 1'
#
loop_
_entity.id
_entity.type
_entity.pdbx_description
1 polymer ?
#
loop_
_entity_poly.entity_id
_entity_poly.type
_entity_poly.pdbx_seq_one_letter_code
_entity_poly.pdbx_strand_id
1 'polypeptide(L)'
;MKRTMVFVLSIFFIVAAAGVVTGRGTYREAFFARYPDAKNTKLYRDCSLCHITPEGGTARNLFGISFAANNMKGFSEIEGIDSDGDGYTNIDEIKAGTYPGLFTDQPDPKKYSKCVSLIFFQAPKTGKIPAYSFVDGKYVELPSGNSCYIKNGTSMAPLRFAVENLGGTASFFGSERRIDIKKGETVVAQFWIGRNTARIKNKDYKLGNPSEIVGGSTFVPVRALSDSMDAELNWVAPSKILNIGYKAKKSCCEGD
;
A
#
# COMPACT_ATOMS: atom_id res chain seq x y z
N MET A 1 12.67 41.09 76.62
CA MET A 1 11.85 41.21 75.39
C MET A 1 12.38 40.24 74.35
N LYS A 2 11.76 39.06 74.21
CA LYS A 2 12.14 38.04 73.20
C LYS A 2 11.27 38.26 71.96
N ARG A 3 11.88 38.53 70.80
CA ARG A 3 11.19 38.70 69.51
C ARG A 3 10.98 37.32 68.90
N THR A 4 9.73 36.85 68.88
CA THR A 4 9.32 35.60 68.23
C THR A 4 9.28 35.81 66.72
N MET A 5 10.13 35.10 65.99
CA MET A 5 10.20 35.14 64.53
C MET A 5 9.15 34.19 63.97
N VAL A 6 8.10 34.72 63.33
CA VAL A 6 7.04 33.93 62.68
C VAL A 6 7.51 33.58 61.26
N PHE A 7 7.78 32.30 61.01
CA PHE A 7 8.02 31.77 59.67
C PHE A 7 6.66 31.52 58.99
N VAL A 8 6.34 32.32 57.97
CA VAL A 8 5.18 32.09 57.10
C VAL A 8 5.60 31.07 56.03
N LEU A 9 5.10 29.84 56.16
CA LEU A 9 5.26 28.79 55.17
C LEU A 9 4.23 29.01 54.05
N SER A 10 4.65 29.66 52.97
CA SER A 10 3.84 29.81 51.75
C SER A 10 3.84 28.49 50.98
N ILE A 11 2.77 27.71 51.13
CA ILE A 11 2.52 26.49 50.34
C ILE A 11 2.14 26.92 48.92
N PHE A 12 3.07 26.80 47.98
CA PHE A 12 2.79 26.91 46.55
C PHE A 12 2.00 25.68 46.09
N PHE A 13 0.69 25.83 45.89
CA PHE A 13 -0.11 24.87 45.12
C PHE A 13 0.24 25.06 43.64
N ILE A 14 1.17 24.24 43.13
CA ILE A 14 1.36 24.09 41.69
C ILE A 14 0.17 23.29 41.17
N VAL A 15 -0.85 24.00 40.69
CA VAL A 15 -1.90 23.39 39.86
C VAL A 15 -1.23 23.05 38.53
N ALA A 16 -0.81 21.79 38.39
CA ALA A 16 -0.44 21.25 37.10
C ALA A 16 -1.71 21.23 36.24
N ALA A 17 -1.88 22.26 35.42
CA ALA A 17 -2.81 22.18 34.30
C ALA A 17 -2.33 21.03 33.43
N ALA A 18 -2.97 19.87 33.57
CA ALA A 18 -2.88 18.81 32.59
C ALA A 18 -3.46 19.39 31.30
N GLY A 19 -2.57 19.97 30.48
CA GLY A 19 -2.90 20.26 29.10
C GLY A 19 -3.38 18.96 28.50
N VAL A 20 -4.67 18.89 28.18
CA VAL A 20 -5.19 17.83 27.35
C VAL A 20 -4.38 17.95 26.06
N VAL A 21 -3.47 17.01 25.83
CA VAL A 21 -2.79 16.88 24.55
C VAL A 21 -3.88 16.53 23.56
N THR A 22 -4.46 17.55 22.92
CA THR A 22 -5.39 17.39 21.79
C THR A 22 -4.55 17.00 20.57
N GLY A 23 -3.98 15.80 20.61
CA GLY A 23 -3.18 15.22 19.53
C GLY A 23 -4.02 14.73 18.34
N ARG A 24 -5.15 15.39 18.04
CA ARG A 24 -5.83 15.23 16.76
C ARG A 24 -5.01 16.02 15.74
N GLY A 25 -3.94 15.41 15.23
CA GLY A 25 -2.92 16.07 14.42
C GLY A 25 -3.51 17.00 13.36
N THR A 26 -2.89 18.17 13.18
CA THR A 26 -3.32 19.28 12.30
C THR A 26 -3.88 18.86 10.94
N TYR A 27 -3.38 17.76 10.36
CA TYR A 27 -3.87 17.21 9.09
C TYR A 27 -5.28 16.64 9.15
N ARG A 28 -5.68 16.01 10.27
CA ARG A 28 -7.03 15.46 10.43
C ARG A 28 -8.05 16.59 10.55
N GLU A 29 -7.71 17.65 11.28
CA GLU A 29 -8.55 18.86 11.34
C GLU A 29 -8.67 19.52 9.96
N ALA A 30 -7.56 19.66 9.24
CA ALA A 30 -7.56 20.15 7.86
C ALA A 30 -8.40 19.29 6.91
N PHE A 31 -8.38 17.96 7.07
CA PHE A 31 -9.20 17.04 6.28
C PHE A 31 -10.68 17.33 6.47
N PHE A 32 -11.16 17.39 7.73
CA PHE A 32 -12.57 17.63 8.00
C PHE A 32 -13.00 19.09 7.86
N ALA A 33 -12.06 20.03 7.79
CA ALA A 33 -12.34 21.39 7.36
C ALA A 33 -12.62 21.43 5.85
N ARG A 34 -11.89 20.64 5.05
CA ARG A 34 -12.12 20.52 3.60
C ARG A 34 -13.35 19.68 3.25
N TYR A 35 -13.59 18.60 4.00
CA TYR A 35 -14.72 17.69 3.79
C TYR A 35 -15.62 17.63 5.04
N PRO A 36 -16.44 18.67 5.28
CA PRO A 36 -17.31 18.71 6.46
C PRO A 36 -18.25 17.52 6.58
N ASP A 37 -18.81 17.05 5.46
CA ASP A 37 -19.77 15.94 5.42
C ASP A 37 -19.15 14.61 5.86
N ALA A 38 -17.83 14.43 5.67
CA ALA A 38 -17.12 13.25 6.13
C ALA A 38 -17.16 13.09 7.66
N LYS A 39 -17.45 14.17 8.42
CA LYS A 39 -17.66 14.12 9.88
C LYS A 39 -18.83 13.21 10.29
N ASN A 40 -19.81 13.05 9.39
CA ASN A 40 -21.02 12.24 9.64
C ASN A 40 -20.84 10.77 9.23
N THR A 41 -19.64 10.38 8.82
CA THR A 41 -19.33 9.04 8.32
C THR A 41 -18.38 8.30 9.27
N LYS A 42 -18.05 7.05 8.95
CA LYS A 42 -17.05 6.29 9.70
C LYS A 42 -15.64 6.90 9.63
N LEU A 43 -15.33 7.72 8.63
CA LEU A 43 -14.03 8.40 8.49
C LEU A 43 -13.70 9.27 9.71
N TYR A 44 -14.71 9.78 10.42
CA TYR A 44 -14.52 10.60 11.61
C TYR A 44 -14.24 9.80 12.88
N ARG A 45 -14.28 8.46 12.86
CA ARG A 45 -14.20 7.66 14.09
C ARG A 45 -12.80 7.60 14.68
N ASP A 46 -11.78 7.40 13.86
CA ASP A 46 -10.44 7.08 14.34
C ASP A 46 -9.32 7.50 13.35
N CYS A 47 -8.09 7.00 13.55
CA CYS A 47 -6.94 7.30 12.71
C CYS A 47 -6.86 6.47 11.42
N SER A 48 -7.80 5.54 11.18
CA SER A 48 -7.80 4.62 10.03
C SER A 48 -7.96 5.32 8.68
N LEU A 49 -8.34 6.61 8.67
CA LEU A 49 -8.31 7.45 7.48
C LEU A 49 -6.90 7.49 6.86
N CYS A 50 -5.84 7.61 7.66
CA CYS A 50 -4.46 7.74 7.18
C CYS A 50 -3.51 6.67 7.69
N HIS A 51 -3.89 5.90 8.72
CA HIS A 51 -3.06 4.89 9.36
C HIS A 51 -3.67 3.49 9.22
N ILE A 52 -2.84 2.46 9.37
CA ILE A 52 -3.29 1.07 9.30
C ILE A 52 -3.97 0.61 10.60
N THR A 53 -3.86 1.38 11.69
CA THR A 53 -4.55 1.10 12.96
C THR A 53 -5.40 2.28 13.43
N PRO A 54 -6.54 2.03 14.11
CA PRO A 54 -7.42 3.07 14.65
C PRO A 54 -6.74 4.04 15.63
N GLU A 55 -5.76 3.57 16.39
CA GLU A 55 -5.05 4.37 17.39
C GLU A 55 -4.10 5.40 16.74
N GLY A 56 -3.70 5.16 15.48
CA GLY A 56 -2.66 5.93 14.81
C GLY A 56 -1.26 5.61 15.34
N GLY A 57 -0.28 6.47 15.00
CA GLY A 57 1.13 6.27 15.39
C GLY A 57 1.83 5.09 14.69
N THR A 58 1.08 4.28 13.94
CA THR A 58 1.56 3.16 13.13
C THR A 58 1.84 3.59 11.69
N ALA A 59 2.24 2.62 10.85
CA ALA A 59 2.43 2.86 9.43
C ALA A 59 1.18 3.48 8.77
N ARG A 60 1.39 4.27 7.72
CA ARG A 60 0.29 4.87 6.96
C ARG A 60 -0.39 3.81 6.09
N ASN A 61 -1.70 3.93 5.91
CA ASN A 61 -2.42 3.18 4.88
C ASN A 61 -2.09 3.78 3.49
N LEU A 62 -2.70 3.23 2.42
CA LEU A 62 -2.38 3.65 1.04
C LEU A 62 -2.71 5.13 0.79
N PHE A 63 -3.83 5.63 1.29
CA PHE A 63 -4.19 7.05 1.25
C PHE A 63 -3.16 7.94 1.95
N GLY A 64 -2.78 7.60 3.18
CA GLY A 64 -1.79 8.33 3.95
C GLY A 64 -0.40 8.32 3.30
N ILE A 65 -0.04 7.24 2.59
CA ILE A 65 1.18 7.18 1.78
C ILE A 65 1.07 8.15 0.58
N SER A 66 -0.05 8.15 -0.15
CA SER A 66 -0.31 9.11 -1.25
C SER A 66 -0.26 10.57 -0.79
N PHE A 67 -0.87 10.88 0.36
CA PHE A 67 -0.83 12.22 0.94
C PHE A 67 0.60 12.65 1.33
N ALA A 68 1.33 11.76 1.99
CA ALA A 68 2.71 12.06 2.40
C ALA A 68 3.66 12.21 1.21
N ALA A 69 3.48 11.41 0.16
CA ALA A 69 4.30 11.49 -1.05
C ALA A 69 4.09 12.79 -1.83
N ASN A 70 2.93 13.42 -1.68
CA ASN A 70 2.66 14.76 -2.21
C ASN A 70 3.16 15.88 -1.28
N ASN A 71 4.14 15.59 -0.42
CA ASN A 71 4.71 16.53 0.56
C ASN A 71 3.64 17.15 1.47
N MET A 72 2.52 16.46 1.70
CA MET A 72 1.41 16.93 2.53
C MET A 72 0.87 18.31 2.11
N LYS A 73 1.00 18.67 0.82
CA LYS A 73 0.62 19.99 0.28
C LYS A 73 -0.86 20.33 0.43
N GLY A 74 -1.72 19.31 0.43
CA GLY A 74 -3.16 19.46 0.58
C GLY A 74 -3.89 18.21 0.07
N PHE A 75 -5.11 17.99 0.58
CA PHE A 75 -5.90 16.82 0.15
C PHE A 75 -6.42 16.95 -1.28
N SER A 76 -6.56 18.17 -1.82
CA SER A 76 -6.93 18.43 -3.22
C SER A 76 -6.01 17.75 -4.23
N GLU A 77 -4.71 17.70 -3.92
CA GLU A 77 -3.69 17.15 -4.82
C GLU A 77 -3.83 15.65 -5.05
N ILE A 78 -4.56 14.96 -4.16
CA ILE A 78 -4.75 13.52 -4.22
C ILE A 78 -6.21 13.13 -4.45
N GLU A 79 -7.13 14.07 -4.65
CA GLU A 79 -8.55 13.76 -4.83
C GLU A 79 -8.80 12.79 -5.99
N GLY A 80 -8.16 13.02 -7.14
CA GLY A 80 -8.31 12.18 -8.34
C GLY A 80 -7.46 10.91 -8.37
N ILE A 81 -6.76 10.59 -7.27
CA ILE A 81 -5.92 9.39 -7.17
C ILE A 81 -6.74 8.24 -6.61
N ASP A 82 -6.66 7.07 -7.23
CA ASP A 82 -7.08 5.78 -6.64
C ASP A 82 -5.88 5.22 -5.85
N SER A 83 -5.86 5.44 -4.52
CA SER A 83 -4.68 5.12 -3.72
C SER A 83 -4.53 3.62 -3.45
N ASP A 84 -5.65 2.90 -3.27
CA ASP A 84 -5.65 1.50 -2.86
C ASP A 84 -5.96 0.50 -3.98
N GLY A 85 -6.29 1.00 -5.17
CA GLY A 85 -6.47 0.21 -6.38
C GLY A 85 -7.83 -0.47 -6.44
N ASP A 86 -8.83 0.03 -5.71
CA ASP A 86 -10.19 -0.50 -5.74
C ASP A 86 -11.02 -0.01 -6.94
N GLY A 87 -10.47 0.93 -7.72
CA GLY A 87 -11.08 1.52 -8.91
C GLY A 87 -11.87 2.79 -8.67
N TYR A 88 -11.91 3.32 -7.44
CA TYR A 88 -12.50 4.60 -7.08
C TYR A 88 -11.41 5.61 -6.75
N THR A 89 -11.67 6.88 -7.04
CA THR A 89 -10.74 7.94 -6.62
C THR A 89 -10.98 8.26 -5.16
N ASN A 90 -9.95 8.77 -4.47
CA ASN A 90 -10.04 9.17 -3.08
C ASN A 90 -11.25 10.10 -2.84
N ILE A 91 -11.57 11.01 -3.76
CA ILE A 91 -12.72 11.91 -3.60
C ILE A 91 -14.07 11.20 -3.75
N ASP A 92 -14.18 10.16 -4.59
CA ASP A 92 -15.40 9.38 -4.71
C ASP A 92 -15.70 8.66 -3.39
N GLU A 93 -14.67 8.08 -2.79
CA GLU A 93 -14.75 7.36 -1.52
C GLU A 93 -15.06 8.27 -0.34
N ILE A 94 -14.36 9.41 -0.24
CA ILE A 94 -14.60 10.40 0.81
C ILE A 94 -16.06 10.87 0.78
N LYS A 95 -16.63 11.08 -0.41
CA LYS A 95 -18.04 11.45 -0.59
C LYS A 95 -18.98 10.30 -0.25
N ALA A 96 -18.61 9.07 -0.56
CA ALA A 96 -19.37 7.87 -0.19
C ALA A 96 -19.21 7.49 1.29
N GLY A 97 -18.29 8.13 2.02
CA GLY A 97 -17.96 7.80 3.40
C GLY A 97 -17.18 6.50 3.57
N THR A 98 -16.52 6.01 2.51
CA THR A 98 -15.63 4.84 2.52
C THR A 98 -14.17 5.26 2.66
N TYR A 99 -13.31 4.37 3.14
CA TYR A 99 -11.91 4.67 3.47
C TYR A 99 -11.00 4.67 2.23
N PRO A 100 -10.45 5.83 1.81
CA PRO A 100 -9.70 5.99 0.56
C PRO A 100 -8.33 5.28 0.47
N GLY A 101 -8.03 4.45 1.46
CA GLY A 101 -6.78 3.72 1.59
C GLY A 101 -6.98 2.28 2.02
N LEU A 102 -8.20 1.76 1.94
CA LEU A 102 -8.60 0.42 2.33
C LEU A 102 -9.46 -0.22 1.24
N PHE A 103 -8.81 -0.98 0.36
CA PHE A 103 -9.41 -1.65 -0.81
C PHE A 103 -10.72 -2.43 -0.54
N THR A 104 -10.84 -3.02 0.65
CA THR A 104 -12.04 -3.79 1.04
C THR A 104 -13.23 -2.93 1.44
N ASP A 105 -13.02 -1.64 1.62
CA ASP A 105 -14.03 -0.66 1.98
C ASP A 105 -14.24 0.35 0.84
N GLN A 106 -15.03 -0.06 -0.14
CA GLN A 106 -15.21 0.67 -1.40
C GLN A 106 -16.68 0.99 -1.68
N PRO A 107 -16.98 2.00 -2.51
CA PRO A 107 -18.32 2.24 -3.01
C PRO A 107 -18.88 1.09 -3.84
N ASP A 108 -20.20 0.98 -3.89
CA ASP A 108 -20.90 0.09 -4.81
C ASP A 108 -21.09 0.75 -6.20
N PRO A 109 -20.95 0.00 -7.31
CA PRO A 109 -20.62 -1.42 -7.36
C PRO A 109 -19.12 -1.69 -7.19
N LYS A 110 -18.76 -2.84 -6.61
CA LYS A 110 -17.38 -3.31 -6.53
C LYS A 110 -16.72 -3.39 -7.92
N LYS A 111 -15.60 -2.67 -8.13
CA LYS A 111 -14.90 -2.63 -9.43
C LYS A 111 -13.75 -3.63 -9.52
N TYR A 112 -13.08 -3.91 -8.41
CA TYR A 112 -11.98 -4.88 -8.33
C TYR A 112 -12.25 -5.91 -7.24
N SER A 113 -11.92 -7.18 -7.50
CA SER A 113 -12.11 -8.29 -6.56
C SER A 113 -10.89 -8.57 -5.69
N LYS A 114 -9.70 -8.18 -6.16
CA LYS A 114 -8.41 -8.41 -5.49
C LYS A 114 -7.43 -7.32 -5.88
N CYS A 115 -6.56 -6.90 -4.96
CA CYS A 115 -5.46 -5.99 -5.23
C CYS A 115 -4.21 -6.34 -4.41
N VAL A 116 -3.04 -6.32 -5.07
CA VAL A 116 -1.73 -6.33 -4.41
C VAL A 116 -1.07 -4.97 -4.69
N SER A 117 -0.89 -4.17 -3.65
CA SER A 117 -0.26 -2.84 -3.74
C SER A 117 1.21 -2.94 -3.34
N LEU A 118 2.10 -2.80 -4.32
CA LEU A 118 3.54 -2.89 -4.13
C LEU A 118 4.16 -1.50 -3.91
N ILE A 119 4.96 -1.35 -2.86
CA ILE A 119 5.63 -0.08 -2.51
C ILE A 119 7.08 -0.08 -3.04
N PHE A 120 7.39 0.86 -3.94
CA PHE A 120 8.70 0.92 -4.62
C PHE A 120 9.66 1.93 -4.03
N PHE A 121 10.93 1.51 -3.94
CA PHE A 121 12.06 2.36 -3.59
C PHE A 121 12.98 2.60 -4.79
N GLN A 122 13.87 3.60 -4.69
CA GLN A 122 14.80 3.94 -5.76
C GLN A 122 15.82 2.83 -6.04
N ALA A 123 16.13 2.01 -5.04
CA ALA A 123 17.04 0.88 -5.11
C ALA A 123 16.57 -0.21 -4.12
N PRO A 124 17.02 -1.47 -4.27
CA PRO A 124 16.73 -2.51 -3.29
C PRO A 124 17.22 -2.09 -1.90
N LYS A 125 16.38 -2.20 -0.89
CA LYS A 125 16.80 -2.04 0.51
C LYS A 125 17.57 -3.28 0.93
N THR A 126 18.83 -3.09 1.33
CA THR A 126 19.67 -4.13 1.93
C THR A 126 19.69 -3.98 3.45
N GLY A 127 19.75 -5.10 4.19
CA GLY A 127 19.77 -5.10 5.66
C GLY A 127 18.40 -5.25 6.33
N LYS A 128 18.35 -5.11 7.67
CA LYS A 128 17.21 -5.45 8.54
C LYS A 128 16.03 -4.47 8.50
N ILE A 129 15.94 -3.57 7.53
CA ILE A 129 14.77 -2.68 7.42
C ILE A 129 13.69 -3.48 6.69
N PRO A 130 12.61 -3.89 7.35
CA PRO A 130 11.55 -4.62 6.69
C PRO A 130 10.92 -3.72 5.61
N ALA A 131 10.70 -4.31 4.45
CA ALA A 131 9.85 -3.70 3.44
C ALA A 131 8.41 -4.13 3.69
N TYR A 132 7.46 -3.45 3.07
CA TYR A 132 6.06 -3.80 3.20
C TYR A 132 5.33 -3.51 1.89
N SER A 133 4.22 -4.21 1.74
CA SER A 133 3.24 -4.05 0.68
C SER A 133 1.84 -4.22 1.28
N PHE A 134 0.81 -4.10 0.45
CA PHE A 134 -0.56 -4.36 0.88
C PHE A 134 -1.20 -5.45 0.03
N VAL A 135 -2.04 -6.27 0.67
CA VAL A 135 -2.85 -7.29 0.01
C VAL A 135 -4.30 -7.03 0.43
N ASP A 136 -5.13 -6.68 -0.53
CA ASP A 136 -6.52 -6.26 -0.31
C ASP A 136 -6.61 -5.18 0.79
N GLY A 137 -5.73 -4.17 0.73
CA GLY A 137 -5.65 -3.06 1.69
C GLY A 137 -5.02 -3.41 3.05
N LYS A 138 -4.73 -4.67 3.32
CA LYS A 138 -4.07 -5.10 4.57
C LYS A 138 -2.55 -4.97 4.46
N TYR A 139 -1.93 -4.35 5.45
CA TYR A 139 -0.47 -4.27 5.58
C TYR A 139 0.16 -5.67 5.67
N VAL A 140 1.18 -5.92 4.84
CA VAL A 140 1.97 -7.14 4.87
C VAL A 140 3.45 -6.80 4.90
N GLU A 141 4.13 -7.24 5.96
CA GLU A 141 5.57 -7.16 6.07
C GLU A 141 6.23 -8.16 5.12
N LEU A 142 7.24 -7.70 4.38
CA LEU A 142 8.04 -8.51 3.50
C LEU A 142 9.32 -8.94 4.22
N PRO A 143 9.82 -10.17 3.99
CA PRO A 143 11.10 -10.59 4.50
C PRO A 143 12.23 -9.60 4.18
N SER A 144 13.22 -9.51 5.07
CA SER A 144 14.41 -8.68 4.88
C SER A 144 15.03 -8.90 3.50
N GLY A 145 15.23 -7.82 2.74
CA GLY A 145 15.76 -7.87 1.38
C GLY A 145 14.72 -8.04 0.25
N ASN A 146 13.43 -8.19 0.57
CA ASN A 146 12.36 -8.37 -0.42
C ASN A 146 11.66 -7.06 -0.84
N SER A 147 12.28 -5.90 -0.63
CA SER A 147 11.70 -4.61 -1.03
C SER A 147 11.54 -4.50 -2.55
N CYS A 148 10.40 -4.02 -3.04
CA CYS A 148 10.27 -3.66 -4.46
C CYS A 148 11.16 -2.45 -4.79
N TYR A 149 11.76 -2.42 -5.98
CA TYR A 149 12.67 -1.36 -6.39
C TYR A 149 12.57 -1.04 -7.87
N ILE A 150 13.03 0.14 -8.27
CA ILE A 150 13.10 0.54 -9.66
C ILE A 150 14.55 0.39 -10.13
N LYS A 151 14.78 -0.35 -11.22
CA LYS A 151 16.09 -0.55 -11.84
C LYS A 151 16.02 -0.14 -13.29
N ASN A 152 16.82 0.86 -13.68
CA ASN A 152 16.85 1.39 -15.05
C ASN A 152 15.46 1.71 -15.63
N GLY A 153 14.55 2.26 -14.81
CA GLY A 153 13.18 2.57 -15.20
C GLY A 153 12.19 1.40 -15.13
N THR A 154 12.63 0.19 -14.79
CA THR A 154 11.75 -0.98 -14.62
C THR A 154 11.46 -1.23 -13.14
N SER A 155 10.17 -1.32 -12.81
CA SER A 155 9.69 -1.77 -11.50
C SER A 155 9.95 -3.27 -11.32
N MET A 156 10.78 -3.63 -10.35
CA MET A 156 11.17 -4.99 -9.97
C MET A 156 10.50 -5.37 -8.64
N ALA A 157 9.84 -6.53 -8.59
CA ALA A 157 9.14 -7.02 -7.40
C ALA A 157 9.50 -8.47 -7.06
N PRO A 158 9.44 -8.86 -5.77
CA PRO A 158 9.62 -10.25 -5.36
C PRO A 158 8.54 -11.13 -5.99
N LEU A 159 8.93 -11.99 -6.94
CA LEU A 159 8.01 -12.77 -7.76
C LEU A 159 7.06 -13.59 -6.92
N ARG A 160 7.58 -14.35 -5.96
CA ARG A 160 6.79 -15.27 -5.13
C ARG A 160 5.68 -14.54 -4.37
N PHE A 161 6.03 -13.44 -3.71
CA PHE A 161 5.08 -12.65 -2.93
C PHE A 161 3.90 -12.17 -3.79
N ALA A 162 4.20 -11.57 -4.95
CA ALA A 162 3.16 -11.05 -5.82
C ALA A 162 2.32 -12.18 -6.46
N VAL A 163 2.95 -13.25 -6.95
CA VAL A 163 2.26 -14.39 -7.57
C VAL A 163 1.32 -15.10 -6.60
N GLU A 164 1.80 -15.44 -5.40
CA GLU A 164 1.00 -16.17 -4.41
C GLU A 164 -0.18 -15.31 -3.92
N ASN A 165 0.04 -14.03 -3.66
CA ASN A 165 -1.05 -13.11 -3.30
C ASN A 165 -1.99 -12.81 -4.47
N LEU A 166 -1.61 -13.06 -5.73
CA LEU A 166 -2.52 -13.01 -6.89
C LEU A 166 -3.18 -14.38 -7.18
N GLY A 167 -3.00 -15.38 -6.32
CA GLY A 167 -3.62 -16.70 -6.41
C GLY A 167 -2.92 -17.68 -7.37
N GLY A 168 -1.67 -17.40 -7.72
CA GLY A 168 -0.81 -18.34 -8.46
C GLY A 168 0.17 -19.08 -7.56
N THR A 169 1.01 -19.92 -8.17
CA THR A 169 2.15 -20.56 -7.51
C THR A 169 3.43 -20.34 -8.31
N ALA A 170 4.58 -20.41 -7.64
CA ALA A 170 5.88 -20.24 -8.25
C ALA A 170 6.84 -21.37 -7.89
N SER A 171 7.41 -22.03 -8.91
CA SER A 171 8.37 -23.13 -8.78
C SER A 171 9.70 -22.75 -9.43
N PHE A 172 10.81 -22.92 -8.71
CA PHE A 172 12.15 -22.64 -9.23
C PHE A 172 12.87 -23.96 -9.58
N PHE A 173 13.37 -24.03 -10.81
CA PHE A 173 14.14 -25.15 -11.36
C PHE A 173 15.60 -24.73 -11.46
N GLY A 174 16.40 -25.12 -10.46
CA GLY A 174 17.77 -24.64 -10.28
C GLY A 174 18.73 -24.96 -11.43
N SER A 175 18.64 -26.16 -12.00
CA SER A 175 19.48 -26.59 -13.14
C SER A 175 19.29 -25.73 -14.38
N GLU A 176 18.07 -25.24 -14.60
CA GLU A 176 17.71 -24.39 -15.73
C GLU A 176 17.74 -22.90 -15.38
N ARG A 177 17.92 -22.55 -14.10
CA ARG A 177 17.70 -21.21 -13.54
C ARG A 177 16.37 -20.62 -13.98
N ARG A 178 15.34 -21.47 -14.04
CA ARG A 178 14.00 -21.17 -14.56
C ARG A 178 12.98 -21.09 -13.44
N ILE A 179 12.03 -20.17 -13.54
CA ILE A 179 10.86 -20.06 -12.67
C ILE A 179 9.63 -20.36 -13.52
N ASP A 180 8.79 -21.28 -13.08
CA ASP A 180 7.43 -21.42 -13.61
C ASP A 180 6.43 -20.74 -12.68
N ILE A 181 5.55 -19.93 -13.28
CA ILE A 181 4.36 -19.39 -12.64
C ILE A 181 3.18 -20.23 -13.10
N LYS A 182 2.39 -20.76 -12.16
CA LYS A 182 1.15 -21.47 -12.45
C LYS A 182 -0.08 -20.75 -11.92
N LYS A 183 -1.19 -20.92 -12.63
CA LYS A 183 -2.56 -20.62 -12.19
C LYS A 183 -3.34 -21.93 -12.19
N GLY A 184 -3.66 -22.45 -11.00
CA GLY A 184 -4.03 -23.85 -10.85
C GLY A 184 -2.90 -24.76 -11.34
N GLU A 185 -3.22 -25.71 -12.21
CA GLU A 185 -2.22 -26.63 -12.79
C GLU A 185 -1.52 -26.10 -14.05
N THR A 186 -2.02 -25.01 -14.64
CA THR A 186 -1.51 -24.48 -15.91
C THR A 186 -0.31 -23.58 -15.68
N VAL A 187 0.81 -23.85 -16.37
CA VAL A 187 1.95 -22.93 -16.44
C VAL A 187 1.57 -21.75 -17.33
N VAL A 188 1.44 -20.56 -16.74
CA VAL A 188 1.06 -19.33 -17.43
C VAL A 188 2.27 -18.50 -17.84
N ALA A 189 3.41 -18.66 -17.16
CA ALA A 189 4.65 -18.01 -17.54
C ALA A 189 5.89 -18.74 -17.06
N GLN A 190 7.00 -18.50 -17.77
CA GLN A 190 8.32 -19.02 -17.46
C GLN A 190 9.35 -17.89 -17.55
N PHE A 191 10.16 -17.72 -16.51
CA PHE A 191 11.22 -16.72 -16.44
C PHE A 191 12.56 -17.42 -16.28
N TRP A 192 13.62 -16.88 -16.87
CA TRP A 192 14.98 -17.37 -16.66
C TRP A 192 15.86 -16.29 -16.05
N ILE A 193 16.57 -16.62 -14.98
CA ILE A 193 17.44 -15.66 -14.31
C ILE A 193 18.55 -15.19 -15.26
N GLY A 194 18.68 -13.87 -15.39
CA GLY A 194 19.69 -13.21 -16.24
C GLY A 194 19.30 -13.09 -17.71
N ARG A 195 18.17 -13.66 -18.15
CA ARG A 195 17.69 -13.49 -19.53
C ARG A 195 16.77 -12.27 -19.65
N ASN A 196 16.88 -11.56 -20.78
CA ASN A 196 15.99 -10.45 -21.15
C ASN A 196 14.68 -10.91 -21.80
N THR A 197 14.41 -12.22 -21.79
CA THR A 197 13.18 -12.80 -22.32
C THR A 197 12.57 -13.75 -21.31
N ALA A 198 11.25 -13.77 -21.29
CA ALA A 198 10.41 -14.73 -20.60
C ALA A 198 9.49 -15.41 -21.62
N ARG A 199 8.76 -16.44 -21.19
CA ARG A 199 7.61 -16.95 -21.92
C ARG A 199 6.36 -16.61 -21.13
N ILE A 200 5.37 -15.97 -21.75
CA ILE A 200 4.07 -15.69 -21.16
C ILE A 200 3.03 -16.27 -22.09
N LYS A 201 2.15 -17.13 -21.56
CA LYS A 201 1.13 -17.86 -22.34
C LYS A 201 1.73 -18.54 -23.57
N ASN A 202 2.86 -19.21 -23.37
CA ASN A 202 3.64 -19.90 -24.41
C ASN A 202 4.17 -19.02 -25.55
N LYS A 203 4.23 -17.69 -25.37
CA LYS A 203 4.83 -16.75 -26.32
C LYS A 203 6.05 -16.08 -25.72
N ASP A 204 7.07 -15.85 -26.52
CA ASP A 204 8.24 -15.10 -26.09
C ASP A 204 7.84 -13.65 -25.75
N TYR A 205 8.33 -13.18 -24.62
CA TYR A 205 8.03 -11.87 -24.06
C TYR A 205 9.33 -11.14 -23.71
N LYS A 206 9.52 -9.94 -24.25
CA LYS A 206 10.70 -9.12 -23.97
C LYS A 206 10.56 -8.41 -22.63
N LEU A 207 11.55 -8.58 -21.77
CA LEU A 207 11.61 -7.94 -20.46
C LEU A 207 12.29 -6.57 -20.54
N GLY A 208 11.81 -5.60 -19.75
CA GLY A 208 12.49 -4.31 -19.57
C GLY A 208 13.83 -4.44 -18.86
N ASN A 209 13.92 -5.38 -17.92
CA ASN A 209 15.15 -5.81 -17.26
C ASN A 209 15.13 -7.34 -17.06
N PRO A 210 16.28 -8.02 -17.03
CA PRO A 210 16.32 -9.44 -16.74
C PRO A 210 15.70 -9.76 -15.38
N SER A 211 15.11 -10.94 -15.27
CA SER A 211 14.80 -11.50 -13.94
C SER A 211 16.10 -11.75 -13.19
N GLU A 212 16.15 -11.45 -11.89
CA GLU A 212 17.37 -11.54 -11.10
C GLU A 212 17.13 -12.10 -9.71
N ILE A 213 18.19 -12.57 -9.05
CA ILE A 213 18.14 -12.99 -7.65
C ILE A 213 18.84 -11.92 -6.82
N VAL A 214 18.11 -11.32 -5.89
CA VAL A 214 18.63 -10.34 -4.93
C VAL A 214 18.31 -10.82 -3.53
N GLY A 215 19.32 -10.93 -2.67
CA GLY A 215 19.13 -11.38 -1.28
C GLY A 215 18.50 -12.77 -1.13
N GLY A 216 18.67 -13.66 -2.12
CA GLY A 216 18.06 -15.00 -2.13
C GLY A 216 16.64 -15.06 -2.69
N SER A 217 16.03 -13.92 -3.03
CA SER A 217 14.69 -13.85 -3.63
C SER A 217 14.76 -13.55 -5.13
N THR A 218 13.84 -14.13 -5.91
CA THR A 218 13.71 -13.82 -7.33
C THR A 218 12.90 -12.55 -7.53
N PHE A 219 13.45 -11.61 -8.30
CA PHE A 219 12.81 -10.38 -8.73
C PHE A 219 12.56 -10.38 -10.22
N VAL A 220 11.38 -9.91 -10.61
CA VAL A 220 10.95 -9.82 -12.01
C VAL A 220 10.34 -8.46 -12.33
N PRO A 221 10.36 -8.03 -13.60
CA PRO A 221 9.60 -6.86 -14.04
C PRO A 221 8.11 -7.01 -13.76
N VAL A 222 7.52 -6.05 -13.05
CA VAL A 222 6.11 -6.18 -12.63
C VAL A 222 5.14 -6.21 -13.80
N ARG A 223 5.43 -5.52 -14.90
CA ARG A 223 4.59 -5.59 -16.11
C ARG A 223 4.50 -7.03 -16.64
N ALA A 224 5.63 -7.72 -16.74
CA ALA A 224 5.64 -9.11 -17.17
C ALA A 224 4.91 -10.02 -16.16
N LEU A 225 5.05 -9.76 -14.85
CA LEU A 225 4.31 -10.50 -13.82
C LEU A 225 2.79 -10.29 -13.96
N SER A 226 2.35 -9.05 -14.16
CA SER A 226 0.93 -8.73 -14.34
C SER A 226 0.34 -9.38 -15.58
N ASP A 227 1.04 -9.29 -16.71
CA ASP A 227 0.64 -9.92 -17.97
C ASP A 227 0.59 -11.46 -17.86
N SER A 228 1.47 -12.03 -17.04
CA SER A 228 1.48 -13.48 -16.75
C SER A 228 0.22 -13.93 -15.99
N MET A 229 -0.29 -13.08 -15.11
CA MET A 229 -1.41 -13.38 -14.22
C MET A 229 -2.77 -12.93 -14.76
N ASP A 230 -2.79 -12.18 -15.87
CA ASP A 230 -3.96 -11.46 -16.39
C ASP A 230 -4.53 -10.44 -15.41
N ALA A 231 -3.64 -9.70 -14.75
CA ALA A 231 -3.99 -8.64 -13.82
C ALA A 231 -3.75 -7.26 -14.43
N GLU A 232 -4.51 -6.26 -13.98
CA GLU A 232 -4.36 -4.86 -14.39
C GLU A 232 -3.38 -4.13 -13.47
N LEU A 233 -2.70 -3.12 -14.03
CA LEU A 233 -1.73 -2.29 -13.32
C LEU A 233 -2.20 -0.85 -13.23
N ASN A 234 -2.11 -0.29 -12.02
CA ASN A 234 -2.27 1.14 -11.79
C ASN A 234 -1.06 1.68 -11.00
N TRP A 235 -0.31 2.60 -11.60
CA TRP A 235 0.82 3.25 -10.93
C TRP A 235 0.37 4.56 -10.28
N VAL A 236 0.54 4.65 -8.97
CA VAL A 236 0.19 5.82 -8.19
C VAL A 236 1.42 6.70 -7.99
N ALA A 237 1.45 7.79 -8.74
CA ALA A 237 2.44 8.86 -8.55
C ALA A 237 1.91 9.93 -7.59
N PRO A 238 2.77 10.57 -6.78
CA PRO A 238 4.19 10.34 -6.61
C PRO A 238 4.53 9.27 -5.55
N SER A 239 3.54 8.58 -4.98
CA SER A 239 3.72 7.62 -3.87
C SER A 239 4.46 6.34 -4.24
N LYS A 240 4.72 6.10 -5.53
CA LYS A 240 5.43 4.92 -6.04
C LYS A 240 4.76 3.62 -5.59
N ILE A 241 3.44 3.64 -5.54
CA ILE A 241 2.61 2.45 -5.33
C ILE A 241 2.27 1.89 -6.71
N LEU A 242 2.40 0.57 -6.88
CA LEU A 242 1.88 -0.12 -8.06
C LEU A 242 0.80 -1.10 -7.60
N ASN A 243 -0.44 -0.79 -7.92
CA ASN A 243 -1.59 -1.65 -7.67
C ASN A 243 -1.67 -2.69 -8.79
N ILE A 244 -1.74 -3.97 -8.41
CA ILE A 244 -1.93 -5.11 -9.31
C ILE A 244 -3.26 -5.77 -8.96
N GLY A 245 -4.26 -5.66 -9.81
CA GLY A 245 -5.64 -6.02 -9.45
C GLY A 245 -6.38 -6.85 -10.49
N TYR A 246 -7.37 -7.61 -10.01
CA TYR A 246 -8.36 -8.26 -10.88
C TYR A 246 -9.68 -7.51 -10.81
N LYS A 247 -10.24 -7.17 -11.97
CA LYS A 247 -11.60 -6.63 -12.06
C LYS A 247 -12.59 -7.59 -11.43
N ALA A 248 -13.56 -7.03 -10.72
CA ALA A 248 -14.69 -7.77 -10.22
C ALA A 248 -15.49 -8.32 -11.41
N LYS A 249 -15.91 -9.58 -11.32
CA LYS A 249 -16.84 -10.13 -12.31
C LYS A 249 -18.15 -9.37 -12.19
N LYS A 250 -18.70 -8.91 -13.31
CA LYS A 250 -20.11 -8.52 -13.35
C LYS A 250 -20.91 -9.75 -12.92
N SER A 251 -21.81 -9.61 -11.95
CA SER A 251 -22.77 -10.67 -11.63
C SER A 251 -23.58 -10.96 -12.88
N CYS A 252 -23.34 -12.11 -13.51
CA CYS A 252 -24.20 -12.57 -14.60
C CYS A 252 -25.50 -13.07 -13.99
N CYS A 253 -26.54 -12.23 -13.95
CA CYS A 253 -27.97 -12.58 -13.80
C CYS A 253 -28.79 -11.29 -13.99
N GLU A 254 -29.27 -11.04 -15.21
CA GLU A 254 -30.53 -10.32 -15.50
C GLU A 254 -30.84 -10.61 -16.97
N GLY A 255 -31.57 -11.69 -17.20
CA GLY A 255 -31.91 -12.20 -18.52
C GLY A 255 -32.50 -13.60 -18.42
N ASP A 256 -33.68 -13.68 -17.82
CA ASP A 256 -34.69 -14.72 -18.10
C ASP A 256 -35.74 -14.12 -19.04
#